data_AF-A0A7K1U5W0-F1
#
_entry.id   AF-A0A7K1U5W0-F1
#
_cell.length_a   1.000
_cell.length_b   1.000
_cell.length_c   1.000
_cell.angle_alpha   90.00
_cell.angle_beta   90.00
_cell.angle_gamma   90.00
#
_symmetry.space_group_name_H-M   'P 1'
#
loop_
_entity.id
_entity.type
_entity.pdbx_description
1 polymer ?
#
loop_
_entity_poly.entity_id
_entity_poly.type
_entity_poly.pdbx_seq_one_letter_code
_entity_poly.pdbx_strand_id
1 'polypeptide(L)'
;MTAQDEADVKRVVALYARMENELQTMSDLLKIKEELEKYQPFILLLITGYQEDIPDPDEFGLVLNLYLFIWMYYRDNTDARKTKITEKMYVKEESEIVEMLLKSEKSSNQQKDQLAQSYIQTIHSKALVTFLMFQLIEDPELREIDQAAGGSILLGCKTLVKCFDKIAFKKSSLK
;
A
#
# COMPACT_ATOMS: atom_id res chain seq x y z
N MET A 1 -10.08 -5.33 19.51
CA MET A 1 -10.69 -4.66 18.34
C MET A 1 -11.66 -3.62 18.87
N THR A 2 -11.45 -2.35 18.53
CA THR A 2 -12.28 -1.22 18.95
C THR A 2 -13.42 -1.00 17.94
N ALA A 3 -14.45 -0.23 18.32
CA ALA A 3 -15.52 0.17 17.39
C ALA A 3 -14.98 0.98 16.18
N GLN A 4 -13.90 1.72 16.39
CA GLN A 4 -13.20 2.45 15.32
C GLN A 4 -12.50 1.48 14.35
N ASP A 5 -11.80 0.46 14.88
CA ASP A 5 -11.16 -0.56 14.04
C ASP A 5 -12.18 -1.28 13.13
N GLU A 6 -13.35 -1.60 13.67
CA GLU A 6 -14.42 -2.24 12.90
C GLU A 6 -14.98 -1.33 11.80
N ALA A 7 -15.16 -0.04 12.09
CA ALA A 7 -15.61 0.95 11.11
C ALA A 7 -14.59 1.14 9.99
N ASP A 8 -13.30 1.17 10.32
CA ASP A 8 -12.22 1.32 9.35
C ASP A 8 -12.12 0.09 8.44
N VAL A 9 -12.26 -1.12 8.98
CA VAL A 9 -12.32 -2.35 8.17
C VAL A 9 -13.51 -2.31 7.20
N LYS A 10 -14.71 -1.97 7.68
CA LYS A 10 -15.91 -1.86 6.83
C LYS A 10 -15.71 -0.85 5.71
N ARG A 11 -15.07 0.29 6.01
CA ARG A 11 -14.74 1.32 5.01
C ARG A 11 -13.79 0.80 3.94
N VAL A 12 -12.73 0.08 4.33
CA VAL A 12 -11.75 -0.48 3.40
C VAL A 12 -12.41 -1.52 2.49
N VAL A 13 -13.21 -2.43 3.04
CA VAL A 13 -13.94 -3.44 2.24
C VAL A 13 -14.92 -2.79 1.27
N ALA A 14 -15.71 -1.81 1.74
CA ALA A 14 -16.65 -1.09 0.87
C ALA A 14 -15.95 -0.31 -0.24
N LEU A 15 -14.79 0.27 0.05
CA LEU A 15 -13.97 0.95 -0.95
C LEU A 15 -13.41 -0.03 -1.99
N TYR A 16 -12.98 -1.22 -1.57
CA TYR A 16 -12.45 -2.23 -2.48
C TYR A 16 -13.53 -2.71 -3.44
N ALA A 17 -14.71 -3.07 -2.92
CA ALA A 17 -15.86 -3.42 -3.76
C ALA A 17 -16.24 -2.26 -4.72
N ARG A 18 -16.12 -1.01 -4.27
CA ARG A 18 -16.34 0.16 -5.13
C ARG A 18 -15.27 0.27 -6.23
N MET A 19 -14.00 0.02 -5.92
CA MET A 19 -12.92 0.00 -6.92
C MET A 19 -13.19 -1.05 -7.99
N GLU A 20 -13.54 -2.27 -7.59
CA GLU A 20 -13.88 -3.33 -8.54
C GLU A 20 -14.99 -2.86 -9.49
N ASN A 21 -16.01 -2.16 -8.99
CA ASN A 21 -17.07 -1.60 -9.83
C ASN A 21 -16.63 -0.37 -10.66
N GLU A 22 -15.74 0.49 -10.14
CA GLU A 22 -15.24 1.69 -10.85
C GLU A 22 -14.22 1.36 -11.94
N LEU A 23 -13.50 0.24 -11.85
CA LEU A 23 -12.42 -0.13 -12.78
C LEU A 23 -12.82 -1.21 -13.79
N GLN A 24 -14.08 -1.22 -14.21
CA GLN A 24 -14.61 -2.24 -15.12
C GLN A 24 -14.28 -1.98 -16.59
N THR A 25 -13.96 -0.74 -16.96
CA THR A 25 -13.76 -0.37 -18.37
C THR A 25 -12.41 0.27 -18.61
N MET A 26 -11.91 0.14 -19.84
CA MET A 26 -10.68 0.82 -20.25
C MET A 26 -10.79 2.35 -20.20
N SER A 27 -12.00 2.90 -20.34
CA SER A 27 -12.22 4.34 -20.12
C SER A 27 -11.98 4.75 -18.66
N ASP A 28 -12.32 3.90 -17.71
CA ASP A 28 -12.16 4.22 -16.28
C ASP A 28 -10.70 4.10 -15.84
N LEU A 29 -10.00 3.08 -16.35
CA LEU A 29 -8.55 2.95 -16.18
C LEU A 29 -7.80 4.17 -16.74
N LEU A 30 -8.23 4.69 -17.89
CA LEU A 30 -7.63 5.90 -18.47
C LEU A 30 -7.83 7.12 -17.57
N LYS A 31 -9.03 7.32 -17.01
CA LYS A 31 -9.31 8.45 -16.08
C LYS A 31 -8.44 8.37 -14.83
N ILE A 32 -8.28 7.17 -14.26
CA ILE A 32 -7.43 6.97 -13.09
C ILE A 32 -5.96 7.19 -13.43
N LYS A 33 -5.52 6.74 -14.60
CA LYS A 33 -4.17 7.03 -15.09
C LYS A 33 -3.92 8.54 -15.21
N GLU A 34 -4.83 9.28 -15.87
CA GLU A 34 -4.74 10.75 -15.98
C GLU A 34 -4.72 11.42 -14.59
N GLU A 35 -5.51 10.90 -13.66
CA GLU A 35 -5.51 11.37 -12.28
C GLU A 35 -4.15 11.14 -11.60
N LEU A 36 -3.59 9.94 -11.73
CA LEU A 36 -2.28 9.60 -11.18
C LEU A 36 -1.16 10.43 -11.81
N GLU A 37 -1.15 10.61 -13.13
CA GLU A 37 -0.16 11.46 -13.82
C GLU A 37 -0.16 12.88 -13.23
N LYS A 38 -1.35 13.41 -12.92
CA LYS A 38 -1.51 14.74 -12.35
C LYS A 38 -1.10 14.80 -10.87
N TYR A 39 -1.61 13.90 -10.04
CA TYR A 39 -1.55 14.03 -8.58
C TYR A 39 -0.52 13.11 -7.92
N GLN A 40 -0.24 11.93 -8.46
CA GLN A 40 0.69 10.95 -7.87
C GLN A 40 1.45 10.15 -8.95
N PRO A 41 2.27 10.82 -9.78
CA PRO A 41 2.97 10.14 -10.89
C PRO A 41 3.96 9.07 -10.40
N PHE A 42 4.42 9.16 -9.15
CA PHE A 42 5.32 8.17 -8.56
C PHE A 42 4.68 6.78 -8.43
N ILE A 43 3.35 6.70 -8.25
CA ILE A 43 2.65 5.41 -8.24
C ILE A 43 2.77 4.71 -9.59
N LEU A 44 2.68 5.46 -10.69
CA LEU A 44 2.85 4.92 -12.04
C LEU A 44 4.27 4.39 -12.24
N LEU A 45 5.29 5.11 -11.74
CA LEU A 45 6.68 4.64 -11.79
C LEU A 45 6.86 3.31 -11.05
N LEU A 46 6.28 3.17 -9.85
CA LEU A 46 6.32 1.92 -9.09
C LEU A 46 5.69 0.76 -9.88
N ILE A 47 4.47 0.98 -10.39
CA ILE A 47 3.75 -0.03 -11.18
C ILE A 47 4.58 -0.47 -12.39
N THR A 48 5.12 0.49 -13.16
CA THR A 48 5.93 0.16 -14.35
C THR A 48 7.20 -0.59 -13.99
N GLY A 49 7.75 -0.39 -12.80
CA GLY A 49 8.92 -1.11 -12.33
C GLY A 49 8.67 -2.61 -12.17
N TYR A 50 7.45 -3.02 -11.82
CA TYR A 50 7.10 -4.44 -11.67
C TYR A 50 6.84 -5.16 -13.00
N GLN A 51 6.69 -4.43 -14.10
CA GLN A 51 6.32 -5.03 -15.38
C GLN A 51 7.40 -6.00 -15.92
N GLU A 52 8.66 -5.77 -15.57
CA GLU A 52 9.76 -6.68 -15.94
C GLU A 52 9.80 -7.94 -15.06
N ASP A 53 9.40 -7.81 -13.79
CA ASP A 53 9.42 -8.90 -12.81
C ASP A 53 8.17 -9.78 -12.87
N ILE A 54 7.06 -9.25 -13.43
CA ILE A 54 5.75 -9.92 -13.51
C ILE A 54 5.30 -9.95 -14.98
N PRO A 55 5.78 -10.94 -15.76
CA PRO A 55 5.49 -11.00 -17.18
C PRO A 55 4.07 -11.45 -17.49
N ASP A 56 3.41 -12.13 -16.55
CA ASP A 56 2.02 -12.56 -16.70
C ASP A 56 1.09 -11.32 -16.61
N PRO A 57 0.30 -11.02 -17.66
CA PRO A 57 -0.55 -9.84 -17.67
C PRO A 57 -1.68 -9.85 -16.64
N ASP A 58 -2.18 -11.03 -16.28
CA ASP A 58 -3.28 -11.17 -15.32
C ASP A 58 -2.73 -10.94 -13.91
N GLU A 59 -1.59 -11.54 -13.56
CA GLU A 59 -0.88 -11.26 -12.30
C GLU A 59 -0.48 -9.78 -12.18
N PHE A 60 0.04 -9.19 -13.26
CA PHE A 60 0.37 -7.76 -13.29
C PHE A 60 -0.87 -6.88 -13.07
N GLY A 61 -2.02 -7.28 -13.64
CA GLY A 61 -3.31 -6.63 -13.42
C GLY A 61 -3.74 -6.64 -11.95
N LEU A 62 -3.52 -7.74 -11.24
CA LEU A 62 -3.80 -7.84 -9.81
C LEU A 62 -2.88 -6.92 -8.98
N VAL A 63 -1.59 -6.87 -9.32
CA VAL A 63 -0.65 -5.97 -8.65
C VAL A 63 -1.02 -4.51 -8.90
N LEU A 64 -1.35 -4.14 -10.15
CA LEU A 64 -1.87 -2.83 -10.48
C LEU A 64 -3.06 -2.46 -9.59
N ASN A 65 -4.02 -3.37 -9.42
CA ASN A 65 -5.20 -3.13 -8.59
C ASN A 65 -4.84 -2.83 -7.12
N LEU A 66 -3.80 -3.46 -6.55
CA LEU A 66 -3.35 -3.14 -5.18
C LEU A 66 -2.86 -1.69 -5.06
N TYR A 67 -2.08 -1.21 -6.03
CA TYR A 67 -1.57 0.16 -6.03
C TYR A 67 -2.67 1.19 -6.33
N LEU A 68 -3.59 0.88 -7.24
CA LEU A 68 -4.76 1.71 -7.50
C LEU A 68 -5.67 1.79 -6.27
N PHE A 69 -5.84 0.68 -5.55
CA PHE A 69 -6.61 0.65 -4.31
C PHE A 69 -6.04 1.59 -3.25
N ILE A 70 -4.72 1.58 -3.07
CA ILE A 70 -4.04 2.52 -2.17
C ILE A 70 -4.33 3.96 -2.59
N TRP A 71 -4.21 4.29 -3.89
CA TRP A 71 -4.54 5.63 -4.37
C TRP A 71 -6.00 5.99 -4.07
N MET A 72 -6.95 5.11 -4.37
CA MET A 72 -8.38 5.34 -4.14
C MET A 72 -8.70 5.58 -2.66
N TYR A 73 -7.95 4.96 -1.75
CA TYR A 73 -8.11 5.19 -0.32
C TYR A 73 -7.73 6.62 0.11
N TYR A 74 -6.69 7.20 -0.50
CA TYR A 74 -6.19 8.52 -0.15
C TYR A 74 -6.65 9.65 -1.10
N ARG A 75 -7.24 9.36 -2.26
CA ARG A 75 -7.52 10.36 -3.32
C ARG A 75 -8.36 11.55 -2.85
N ASP A 76 -9.27 11.31 -1.90
CA ASP A 76 -10.16 12.35 -1.34
C ASP A 76 -9.52 13.14 -0.19
N ASN A 77 -8.35 12.70 0.31
CA ASN A 77 -7.58 13.47 1.27
C ASN A 77 -6.86 14.63 0.55
N THR A 78 -7.14 15.86 0.99
CA THR A 78 -6.62 17.07 0.34
C THR A 78 -5.10 17.16 0.35
N ASP A 79 -4.44 16.74 1.43
CA ASP A 79 -2.98 16.79 1.55
C ASP A 79 -2.33 15.71 0.69
N ALA A 80 -2.89 14.50 0.68
CA ALA A 80 -2.45 13.40 -0.19
C ALA A 80 -2.61 13.75 -1.67
N ARG A 81 -3.67 14.46 -2.06
CA ARG A 81 -3.86 14.88 -3.45
C ARG A 81 -2.91 16.01 -3.86
N LYS A 82 -2.52 16.89 -2.95
CA LYS A 82 -1.64 18.04 -3.22
C LYS A 82 -0.16 17.68 -3.15
N THR A 83 0.22 16.74 -2.30
CA THR A 83 1.63 16.42 -2.01
C THR A 83 2.03 15.16 -2.76
N LYS A 84 2.80 15.32 -3.83
CA LYS A 84 3.35 14.19 -4.61
C LYS A 84 4.35 13.42 -3.77
N ILE A 85 4.22 12.09 -3.74
CA ILE A 85 5.26 11.22 -3.21
C ILE A 85 6.47 11.34 -4.14
N THR A 86 7.64 11.50 -3.53
CA THR A 86 8.92 11.54 -4.25
C THR A 86 9.70 10.28 -3.94
N GLU A 87 10.61 9.90 -4.84
CA GLU A 87 11.54 8.79 -4.62
C GLU A 87 12.26 8.90 -3.27
N LYS A 88 12.76 10.10 -2.93
CA LYS A 88 13.43 10.34 -1.64
C LYS A 88 12.54 10.04 -0.44
N MET A 89 11.24 10.36 -0.52
CA MET A 89 10.29 10.03 0.55
C MET A 89 10.09 8.52 0.63
N TYR A 90 9.87 7.88 -0.52
CA TYR A 90 9.66 6.45 -0.61
C TYR A 90 10.85 5.65 -0.09
N VAL A 91 12.06 5.91 -0.61
CA VAL A 91 13.31 5.23 -0.20
C VAL A 91 13.58 5.40 1.30
N LYS A 92 13.27 6.57 1.87
CA LYS A 92 13.39 6.77 3.31
C LYS A 92 12.47 5.83 4.09
N GLU A 93 11.19 5.77 3.71
CA GLU A 93 10.22 4.91 4.41
C GLU A 93 10.52 3.43 4.21
N GLU A 94 10.96 3.04 3.00
CA GLU A 94 11.37 1.68 2.67
C GLU A 94 12.57 1.25 3.49
N SER A 95 13.61 2.10 3.58
CA SER A 95 14.82 1.81 4.37
C SER A 95 14.48 1.53 5.84
N GLU A 96 13.56 2.30 6.44
CA GLU A 96 13.10 2.06 7.81
C GLU A 96 12.44 0.68 7.97
N ILE A 97 11.68 0.23 6.97
CA ILE A 97 11.02 -1.09 6.98
C ILE A 97 12.07 -2.19 6.79
N VAL A 98 12.97 -2.05 5.82
CA VAL A 98 14.05 -3.02 5.55
C VAL A 98 14.96 -3.19 6.76
N GLU A 99 15.37 -2.09 7.41
CA GLU A 99 16.18 -2.16 8.64
C GLU A 99 15.48 -2.94 9.75
N MET A 100 14.16 -2.76 9.90
CA MET A 100 13.36 -3.47 10.89
C MET A 100 13.26 -4.97 10.55
N LEU A 101 13.08 -5.33 9.28
CA LEU A 101 13.10 -6.72 8.82
C LEU A 101 14.47 -7.38 9.07
N LEU A 102 15.57 -6.72 8.70
CA LEU A 102 16.93 -7.22 8.93
C LEU A 102 17.26 -7.40 10.42
N LYS A 103 16.78 -6.49 11.28
CA LYS A 103 16.89 -6.65 12.74
C LYS A 103 16.07 -7.85 13.23
N SER A 104 14.89 -8.07 12.66
CA SER A 104 14.00 -9.17 13.05
C SER A 104 14.61 -10.55 12.78
N GLU A 105 15.36 -10.74 11.70
CA GLU A 105 15.97 -12.03 11.35
C GLU A 105 16.90 -12.58 12.44
N LYS A 106 17.62 -11.67 13.10
CA LYS A 106 18.60 -12.00 14.16
C LYS A 106 18.00 -11.96 15.57
N SER A 107 16.71 -11.67 15.68
CA SER A 107 16.01 -11.42 16.95
C SER A 107 15.29 -12.66 17.47
N SER A 108 15.13 -12.75 18.80
CA SER A 108 14.24 -13.74 19.42
C SER A 108 12.77 -13.49 19.05
N ASN A 109 11.88 -14.48 19.24
CA ASN A 109 10.46 -14.30 18.94
C ASN A 109 9.84 -13.11 19.70
N GLN A 110 10.19 -12.94 20.99
CA GLN A 110 9.72 -11.80 21.78
C GLN A 110 10.21 -10.46 21.22
N GLN A 111 11.44 -10.39 20.73
CA GLN A 111 11.98 -9.19 20.09
C GLN A 111 11.32 -8.92 18.73
N LYS A 112 11.03 -9.97 17.95
CA LYS A 112 10.26 -9.86 16.71
C LYS A 112 8.86 -9.30 16.96
N ASP A 113 8.17 -9.77 18.00
CA ASP A 113 6.86 -9.25 18.39
C ASP A 113 6.92 -7.76 18.76
N GLN A 114 7.95 -7.35 19.50
CA GLN A 114 8.17 -5.94 19.86
C GLN A 114 8.47 -5.06 18.65
N LEU A 115 9.29 -5.53 17.71
CA LEU A 115 9.56 -4.82 16.45
C LEU A 115 8.29 -4.67 15.62
N ALA A 116 7.52 -5.75 15.47
CA ALA A 116 6.25 -5.74 14.75
C ALA A 116 5.23 -4.78 15.40
N GLN A 117 5.07 -4.82 16.72
CA GLN A 117 4.20 -3.91 17.45
C GLN A 117 4.64 -2.45 17.26
N SER A 118 5.94 -2.17 17.40
CA SER A 118 6.49 -0.82 17.22
C SER A 118 6.21 -0.31 15.80
N TYR A 119 6.39 -1.15 14.79
CA TYR A 119 6.08 -0.82 13.40
C TYR A 119 4.59 -0.54 13.19
N ILE A 120 3.71 -1.43 13.64
CA ILE A 120 2.25 -1.29 13.50
C ILE A 120 1.76 0.03 14.14
N GLN A 121 2.36 0.44 15.26
CA GLN A 121 2.02 1.71 15.91
C GLN A 121 2.35 2.95 15.07
N THR A 122 3.30 2.85 14.12
CA THR A 122 3.62 3.96 13.21
C THR A 122 2.62 4.12 12.06
N ILE A 123 1.78 3.13 11.83
CA ILE A 123 0.81 3.10 10.73
C ILE A 123 -0.52 3.65 11.23
N HIS A 124 -1.03 4.67 10.56
CA HIS A 124 -2.38 5.19 10.83
C HIS A 124 -3.42 4.33 10.12
N SER A 125 -3.18 3.96 8.87
CA SER A 125 -4.13 3.21 8.03
C SER A 125 -3.97 1.69 8.20
N LYS A 126 -4.08 1.19 9.44
CA LYS A 126 -3.85 -0.22 9.78
C LYS A 126 -4.80 -1.17 9.03
N ALA A 127 -6.09 -0.81 8.94
CA ALA A 127 -7.07 -1.61 8.22
C ALA A 127 -6.71 -1.81 6.74
N LEU A 128 -6.19 -0.75 6.08
CA LEU A 128 -5.72 -0.83 4.70
C LEU A 128 -4.52 -1.78 4.57
N VAL A 129 -3.50 -1.65 5.44
CA VAL A 129 -2.34 -2.54 5.42
C VAL A 129 -2.73 -4.00 5.67
N THR A 130 -3.61 -4.24 6.65
CA THR A 130 -4.13 -5.58 6.93
C THR A 130 -4.87 -6.16 5.73
N PHE A 131 -5.70 -5.36 5.04
CA PHE A 131 -6.40 -5.80 3.85
C PHE A 131 -5.42 -6.16 2.71
N LEU A 132 -4.43 -5.31 2.43
CA LEU A 132 -3.42 -5.58 1.39
C LEU A 132 -2.61 -6.86 1.69
N MET A 133 -2.24 -7.06 2.97
CA MET A 133 -1.61 -8.30 3.42
C MET A 133 -2.51 -9.51 3.21
N PHE A 134 -3.80 -9.37 3.55
CA PHE A 134 -4.78 -10.44 3.38
C PHE A 134 -4.93 -10.81 1.90
N GLN A 135 -5.02 -9.84 0.99
CA GLN A 135 -5.07 -10.10 -0.45
C GLN A 135 -3.88 -10.93 -0.92
N LEU A 136 -2.65 -10.53 -0.58
CA LEU A 136 -1.44 -11.27 -0.98
C LEU A 136 -1.31 -12.67 -0.34
N ILE A 137 -1.98 -12.93 0.78
CA ILE A 137 -1.93 -14.23 1.48
C ILE A 137 -3.07 -15.15 1.04
N GLU A 138 -4.25 -14.59 0.76
CA GLU A 138 -5.48 -15.35 0.58
C GLU A 138 -6.06 -15.32 -0.83
N ASP A 139 -5.66 -14.39 -1.69
CA ASP A 139 -6.04 -14.45 -3.09
C ASP A 139 -5.21 -15.55 -3.78
N PRO A 140 -5.85 -16.59 -4.37
CA PRO A 140 -5.14 -17.69 -5.01
C PRO A 140 -4.24 -17.23 -6.16
N GLU A 141 -4.64 -16.22 -6.92
CA GLU A 141 -3.89 -15.74 -8.09
C GLU A 141 -2.67 -14.92 -7.64
N LEU A 142 -2.83 -14.08 -6.61
CA LEU A 142 -1.68 -13.36 -6.02
C LEU A 142 -0.70 -14.29 -5.28
N ARG A 143 -1.15 -15.48 -4.83
CA ARG A 143 -0.31 -16.47 -4.16
C ARG A 143 0.64 -17.20 -5.10
N GLU A 144 0.31 -17.26 -6.39
CA GLU A 144 1.15 -17.92 -7.41
C GLU A 144 2.32 -17.03 -7.85
N ILE A 145 2.26 -15.72 -7.57
CA ILE A 145 3.38 -14.81 -7.79
C ILE A 145 4.61 -15.30 -7.01
N ASP A 146 5.76 -15.33 -7.68
CA ASP A 146 7.03 -15.75 -7.08
C ASP A 146 7.27 -15.07 -5.72
N GLN A 147 7.77 -15.84 -4.74
CA GLN A 147 7.89 -15.38 -3.36
C GLN A 147 8.73 -14.10 -3.23
N ALA A 148 9.78 -13.92 -4.04
CA ALA A 148 10.60 -12.71 -4.01
C ALA A 148 9.83 -11.52 -4.59
N ALA A 149 9.11 -11.71 -5.71
CA ALA A 149 8.25 -10.69 -6.30
C ALA A 149 7.10 -10.31 -5.34
N GLY A 150 6.40 -11.28 -4.76
CA GLY A 150 5.35 -11.07 -3.76
C GLY A 150 5.85 -10.32 -2.53
N GLY A 151 7.06 -10.64 -2.05
CA GLY A 151 7.72 -9.91 -0.97
C GLY A 151 8.01 -8.44 -1.34
N SER A 152 8.49 -8.19 -2.56
CA SER A 152 8.74 -6.85 -3.09
C SER A 152 7.46 -6.02 -3.24
N ILE A 153 6.38 -6.61 -3.76
CA ILE A 153 5.06 -5.98 -3.87
C ILE A 153 4.52 -5.62 -2.48
N LEU A 154 4.61 -6.55 -1.52
CA LEU A 154 4.14 -6.30 -0.16
C LEU A 154 4.91 -5.15 0.51
N LEU A 155 6.24 -5.15 0.35
CA LEU A 155 7.10 -4.08 0.84
C LEU A 155 6.68 -2.76 0.20
N GLY A 156 6.49 -2.73 -1.12
CA GLY A 156 6.11 -1.51 -1.83
C GLY A 156 4.75 -0.96 -1.44
N CYS A 157 3.75 -1.83 -1.27
CA CYS A 157 2.44 -1.46 -0.75
C CYS A 157 2.55 -0.83 0.66
N LYS A 158 3.29 -1.48 1.56
CA LYS A 158 3.51 -0.98 2.93
C LYS A 158 4.24 0.37 2.95
N THR A 159 5.28 0.52 2.13
CA THR A 159 6.04 1.77 2.00
C THR A 159 5.15 2.90 1.49
N LEU A 160 4.33 2.63 0.47
CA LEU A 160 3.45 3.61 -0.14
C LEU A 160 2.37 4.09 0.85
N VAL A 161 1.74 3.16 1.58
CA VAL A 161 0.79 3.48 2.65
C VAL A 161 1.45 4.36 3.72
N LYS A 162 2.67 4.02 4.15
CA LYS A 162 3.40 4.81 5.16
C LYS A 162 3.74 6.22 4.67
N CYS A 163 4.12 6.37 3.41
CA CYS A 163 4.30 7.68 2.78
C CYS A 163 3.01 8.51 2.82
N PHE A 164 1.88 7.92 2.42
CA PHE A 164 0.60 8.60 2.46
C PHE A 164 0.14 8.93 3.87
N ASP A 165 0.31 8.04 4.85
CA ASP A 165 -0.03 8.30 6.24
C ASP A 165 0.73 9.53 6.77
N LYS A 166 2.03 9.65 6.47
CA LYS A 166 2.83 10.83 6.85
C LYS A 166 2.38 12.12 6.16
N ILE A 167 1.78 12.03 4.98
CA ILE A 167 1.21 13.19 4.28
C ILE A 167 -0.16 13.55 4.85
N ALA A 168 -1.07 12.57 4.92
CA ALA A 168 -2.48 12.71 5.23
C ALA A 168 -2.76 13.00 6.71
N PHE A 169 -1.91 12.50 7.62
CA PHE A 169 -2.11 12.56 9.08
C PHE A 169 -1.01 13.36 9.79
N LYS A 170 -0.39 14.31 9.09
CA LYS A 170 0.76 15.12 9.56
C LYS A 170 0.50 15.98 10.82
N LYS A 171 -0.67 15.88 11.46
CA LYS A 171 -1.05 16.59 12.69
C LYS A 171 -1.45 15.63 13.83
N SER A 172 -0.46 15.11 14.54
CA SER A 172 -0.57 14.64 15.95
C SER A 172 0.76 14.70 16.72
N SER A 173 1.68 15.63 16.41
CA SER A 173 2.94 15.79 17.16
C SER A 173 3.37 17.25 17.38
N LEU A 174 2.42 18.18 17.28
CA LEU A 174 2.57 19.55 17.76
C LEU A 174 1.37 19.91 18.63
N LYS A 175 1.34 19.36 19.85
CA LYS A 175 0.75 19.97 21.05
C LYS A 175 1.58 19.53 22.26
#